data_AF-A0A9X0WDN2-F1
#
_entry.id   AF-A0A9X0WDN2-F1
#
_cell.length_a   1.000
_cell.length_b   1.000
_cell.length_c   1.000
_cell.angle_alpha   90.00
_cell.angle_beta   90.00
_cell.angle_gamma   90.00
#
_symmetry.space_group_name_H-M   'P 1'
#
loop_
_entity.id
_entity.type
_entity.pdbx_description
1 polymer ?
#
loop_
_entity_poly.entity_id
_entity_poly.type
_entity_poly.pdbx_seq_one_letter_code
_entity_poly.pdbx_strand_id
1 'polypeptide(L)'
;MSMQRFLAREPYTFANGAIGWRPGGPMDCVGPFAKVEHCPIEGTDLKRTAYATGYADTFFSIPACTKVRGKYIGGFFMVDNDGGVTFRPYKRFADRLTTC
;
A
#
# COMPACT_ATOMS: atom_id res chain seq x y z
N MET A 1 -0.58 12.93 -12.88
CA MET A 1 -1.63 11.93 -12.57
C MET A 1 -1.58 11.63 -11.09
N SER A 2 -2.68 11.87 -10.37
CA SER A 2 -2.80 11.48 -8.96
C SER A 2 -2.77 9.95 -8.86
N MET A 3 -1.90 9.38 -8.01
CA MET A 3 -1.85 7.92 -7.77
C MET A 3 -3.08 7.40 -7.02
N GLN A 4 -3.78 8.29 -6.33
CA GLN A 4 -4.90 7.94 -5.48
C GLN A 4 -6.16 7.74 -6.32
N ARG A 5 -6.57 6.49 -6.45
CA ARG A 5 -7.79 6.09 -7.17
C ARG A 5 -9.03 6.02 -6.27
N PHE A 6 -8.83 5.69 -5.00
CA PHE A 6 -9.91 5.51 -4.02
C PHE A 6 -9.96 6.67 -3.02
N LEU A 7 -11.17 6.96 -2.52
CA LEU A 7 -11.38 7.97 -1.49
C LEU A 7 -10.67 7.54 -0.20
N ALA A 8 -9.94 8.46 0.44
CA ALA A 8 -9.25 8.25 1.72
C ALA A 8 -9.85 9.22 2.73
N ARG A 9 -10.78 8.76 3.57
CA ARG A 9 -11.55 9.61 4.48
C ARG A 9 -11.32 9.22 5.94
N GLU A 10 -11.46 7.94 6.25
CA GLU A 10 -11.35 7.45 7.63
C GLU A 10 -9.98 6.81 7.85
N PRO A 11 -9.21 7.27 8.86
CA PRO A 11 -7.92 6.69 9.17
C PRO A 11 -8.07 5.36 9.94
N TYR A 12 -7.09 4.47 9.76
CA TYR A 12 -6.95 3.21 10.45
C TYR A 12 -5.47 2.96 10.75
N THR A 13 -5.12 2.72 12.00
CA THR A 13 -3.73 2.46 12.39
C THR A 13 -3.46 0.96 12.39
N PHE A 14 -2.50 0.52 11.59
CA PHE A 14 -2.03 -0.86 11.58
C PHE A 14 -1.06 -1.13 12.74
N ALA A 15 -0.88 -2.41 13.10
CA ALA A 15 -0.04 -2.81 14.24
C ALA A 15 1.43 -2.38 14.09
N ASN A 16 1.93 -2.28 12.84
CA ASN A 16 3.29 -1.84 12.52
C ASN A 16 3.45 -0.30 12.46
N GLY A 17 2.42 0.46 12.85
CA GLY A 17 2.42 1.93 12.86
C GLY A 17 2.17 2.57 11.49
N ALA A 18 1.84 1.79 10.46
CA ALA A 18 1.35 2.34 9.20
C ALA A 18 -0.07 2.90 9.37
N ILE A 19 -0.40 3.94 8.61
CA ILE A 19 -1.72 4.60 8.68
C ILE A 19 -2.46 4.32 7.38
N GLY A 20 -3.41 3.41 7.45
CA GLY A 20 -4.39 3.16 6.41
C GLY A 20 -5.45 4.23 6.37
N TRP A 21 -6.01 4.41 5.18
CA TRP A 21 -7.16 5.26 4.96
C TRP A 21 -8.18 4.47 4.16
N ARG A 22 -9.44 4.59 4.55
CA ARG A 22 -10.57 3.97 3.86
C ARG A 22 -11.59 5.00 3.35
N PRO A 23 -12.34 4.67 2.30
CA PRO A 23 -13.44 5.50 1.79
C PRO A 23 -14.50 5.78 2.86
N GLY A 24 -14.81 4.78 3.69
CA GLY A 24 -15.90 4.81 4.65
C GLY A 24 -17.26 4.63 3.95
N GLY A 25 -18.03 3.62 4.36
CA GLY A 25 -19.39 3.39 3.88
C GLY A 25 -19.74 1.89 3.66
N PRO A 26 -21.01 1.58 3.38
CA PRO A 26 -21.50 0.20 3.25
C PRO A 26 -20.93 -0.58 2.05
N MET A 27 -20.40 0.12 1.06
CA MET A 27 -19.80 -0.44 -0.17
C MET A 27 -18.27 -0.34 -0.17
N ASP A 28 -17.65 -0.29 1.01
CA ASP A 28 -16.20 -0.22 1.13
C ASP A 28 -15.54 -1.58 0.83
N CYS A 29 -15.27 -1.83 -0.45
CA CYS A 29 -14.63 -3.06 -0.93
C CYS A 29 -13.09 -3.00 -0.87
N VAL A 30 -12.49 -1.89 -0.44
CA VAL A 30 -11.03 -1.72 -0.38
C VAL A 30 -10.55 -1.65 1.05
N GLY A 31 -11.38 -1.22 2.00
CA GLY A 31 -11.03 -1.12 3.41
C GLY A 31 -9.92 -0.09 3.66
N PRO A 32 -9.08 -0.27 4.72
CA PRO A 32 -8.04 0.68 5.11
C PRO A 32 -6.86 0.80 4.12
N PHE A 33 -6.98 0.19 2.94
CA PHE A 33 -5.91 0.09 1.96
C PHE A 33 -6.05 1.09 0.80
N ALA A 34 -7.05 1.98 0.79
CA ALA A 34 -7.19 2.97 -0.28
C ALA A 34 -5.93 3.84 -0.41
N LYS A 35 -5.36 4.21 0.73
CA LYS A 35 -4.06 4.86 0.87
C LYS A 35 -3.44 4.36 2.18
N VAL A 36 -2.17 3.97 2.16
CA VAL A 36 -1.44 3.58 3.36
C VAL A 36 -0.19 4.45 3.47
N GLU A 37 -0.12 5.24 4.52
CA GLU A 37 1.02 6.08 4.86
C GLU A 37 1.98 5.34 5.78
N HIS A 38 3.27 5.74 5.72
CA HIS A 38 4.35 5.10 6.47
C HIS A 38 4.43 3.58 6.27
N CYS A 39 3.97 3.08 5.13
CA CYS A 39 3.97 1.66 4.80
C CYS A 39 5.41 1.19 4.55
N PRO A 40 5.91 0.18 5.28
CA PRO A 40 7.19 -0.46 4.98
C PRO A 40 7.16 -1.09 3.59
N ILE A 41 8.25 -0.91 2.83
CA ILE A 41 8.44 -1.59 1.55
C ILE A 41 9.27 -2.85 1.80
N GLU A 42 8.71 -4.02 1.47
CA GLU A 42 9.40 -5.30 1.66
C GLU A 42 10.75 -5.31 0.92
N GLY A 43 11.78 -5.81 1.59
CA GLY A 43 13.15 -5.88 1.06
C GLY A 43 13.91 -4.57 1.11
N THR A 44 13.39 -3.55 1.79
CA THR A 44 14.08 -2.26 2.01
C THR A 44 13.78 -1.71 3.40
N ASP A 45 14.62 -0.79 3.89
CA ASP A 45 14.34 -0.02 5.13
C ASP A 45 13.43 1.20 4.90
N LEU A 46 12.90 1.35 3.68
CA LEU A 46 12.12 2.53 3.30
C LEU A 46 10.66 2.39 3.74
N LYS A 47 10.14 3.46 4.33
CA LYS A 47 8.71 3.66 4.55
C LYS A 47 8.17 4.71 3.58
N ARG A 48 7.09 4.39 2.87
CA ARG A 48 6.49 5.29 1.87
C ARG A 48 4.97 5.23 1.92
N THR A 49 4.35 6.24 1.31
CA THR A 49 2.92 6.19 1.04
C THR A 49 2.68 5.30 -0.19
N ALA A 50 1.79 4.34 -0.05
CA ALA A 50 1.32 3.49 -1.12
C ALA A 50 -0.19 3.65 -1.31
N TYR A 51 -0.65 3.48 -2.54
CA TYR A 51 -2.04 3.68 -2.95
C TYR A 51 -2.59 2.40 -3.57
N ALA A 52 -3.80 2.02 -3.21
CA ALA A 52 -4.49 0.95 -3.92
C ALA A 52 -4.82 1.40 -5.35
N THR A 53 -4.59 0.49 -6.30
CA THR A 53 -4.79 0.71 -7.74
C THR A 53 -5.99 -0.06 -8.30
N GLY A 54 -6.49 -1.03 -7.54
CA GLY A 54 -7.65 -1.85 -7.85
C GLY A 54 -8.25 -2.45 -6.57
N TYR A 55 -9.31 -3.22 -6.74
CA TYR A 55 -9.97 -3.95 -5.65
C TYR A 55 -9.14 -5.17 -5.23
N ALA A 56 -9.42 -5.68 -4.04
CA ALA A 56 -8.84 -6.92 -3.56
C ALA A 56 -9.24 -8.08 -4.49
N ASP A 57 -8.25 -8.81 -5.03
CA ASP A 57 -8.49 -10.03 -5.81
C ASP A 57 -8.63 -11.24 -4.86
N THR A 58 -7.99 -11.16 -3.68
CA THR A 58 -8.12 -12.10 -2.57
C THR A 58 -8.09 -11.35 -1.24
N PHE A 59 -8.48 -12.02 -0.14
CA PHE A 59 -8.51 -11.43 1.21
C PHE A 59 -7.18 -10.84 1.69
N PHE A 60 -6.06 -11.20 1.05
CA PHE A 60 -4.70 -10.90 1.52
C PHE A 60 -3.85 -10.09 0.55
N SER A 61 -4.38 -9.71 -0.63
CA SER A 61 -3.58 -9.04 -1.66
C SER A 61 -4.38 -7.99 -2.41
N ILE A 62 -4.08 -6.73 -2.12
CA ILE A 62 -4.67 -5.56 -2.79
C ILE A 62 -3.62 -4.94 -3.71
N PRO A 63 -3.87 -4.83 -5.02
CA PRO A 63 -2.90 -4.27 -5.95
C PRO A 63 -2.63 -2.80 -5.62
N ALA A 64 -1.36 -2.45 -5.47
CA ALA A 64 -0.94 -1.16 -4.96
C ALA A 64 0.21 -0.56 -5.77
N CYS A 65 0.43 0.74 -5.61
CA CYS A 65 1.59 1.42 -6.16
C CYS A 65 2.18 2.43 -5.18
N THR A 66 3.48 2.65 -5.29
CA THR A 66 4.20 3.70 -4.59
C THR A 66 5.21 4.37 -5.53
N LYS A 67 5.86 5.43 -5.05
CA LYS A 67 6.88 6.17 -5.78
C LYS A 67 8.16 6.21 -4.96
N VAL A 68 9.24 5.70 -5.55
CA VAL A 68 10.59 5.72 -4.96
C VAL A 68 11.50 6.46 -5.91
N ARG A 69 12.23 7.48 -5.41
CA ARG A 69 13.18 8.29 -6.19
C ARG A 69 12.60 8.80 -7.53
N GLY A 70 11.35 9.28 -7.52
CA GLY A 70 10.72 9.78 -8.74
C GLY A 70 10.08 8.71 -9.64
N LYS A 71 10.38 7.42 -9.43
CA LYS A 71 9.93 6.31 -10.27
C LYS A 71 8.75 5.58 -9.63
N TYR A 72 7.77 5.20 -10.45
CA TYR A 72 6.64 4.39 -10.01
C TYR A 72 7.06 2.94 -9.77
N ILE A 73 6.54 2.36 -8.71
CA ILE A 73 6.73 0.96 -8.34
C ILE A 73 5.34 0.37 -8.08
N GLY A 74 4.98 -0.63 -8.87
CA GLY A 74 3.75 -1.40 -8.64
C GLY A 74 4.04 -2.60 -7.74
N GLY A 75 3.01 -3.05 -7.04
CA GLY A 75 3.07 -4.18 -6.12
C GLY A 75 1.70 -4.53 -5.58
N PHE A 76 1.68 -5.06 -4.37
CA PHE A 76 0.46 -5.37 -3.63
C PHE A 76 0.68 -5.11 -2.14
N PHE A 77 -0.39 -4.77 -1.44
CA PHE A 77 -0.39 -4.79 0.03
C PHE A 77 -0.50 -6.22 0.53
N MET A 78 0.31 -6.53 1.53
CA MET A 78 0.22 -7.74 2.33
C MET A 78 -0.08 -7.35 3.76
N VAL A 79 -0.98 -8.09 4.40
CA VAL A 79 -1.24 -7.97 5.83
C VAL A 79 -0.65 -9.20 6.50
N ASP A 80 0.18 -8.99 7.51
CA ASP A 80 0.71 -10.08 8.33
C ASP A 80 -0.32 -10.56 9.37
N ASN A 81 -0.04 -11.68 10.02
CA ASN A 81 -0.94 -12.24 11.04
C ASN A 81 -1.04 -11.35 12.30
N ASP A 82 -0.09 -10.43 12.50
CA ASP A 82 -0.05 -9.49 13.62
C ASP A 82 -0.86 -8.21 13.33
N GLY A 83 -1.43 -8.07 12.12
CA GLY A 83 -2.23 -6.92 11.70
C GLY A 83 -1.40 -5.73 11.19
N GLY A 84 -0.14 -5.95 10.84
CA GLY A 84 0.73 -5.01 10.13
C GLY A 84 0.54 -5.08 8.62
N VAL A 85 0.65 -3.93 7.95
CA VAL A 85 0.59 -3.85 6.47
C VAL A 85 1.95 -3.56 5.88
N THR A 86 2.33 -4.33 4.86
CA THR A 86 3.59 -4.15 4.13
C THR A 86 3.32 -4.04 2.64
N PHE A 87 4.04 -3.15 1.95
CA PHE A 87 3.98 -3.05 0.50
C PHE A 87 5.00 -4.01 -0.12
N ARG A 88 4.49 -4.98 -0.88
CA ARG A 88 5.31 -5.96 -1.60
C ARG A 88 5.44 -5.55 -3.07
N PRO A 89 6.61 -5.05 -3.51
CA PRO A 89 6.80 -4.65 -4.89
C PRO A 89 6.90 -5.85 -5.84
N TYR A 90 6.47 -5.70 -7.09
CA TYR A 90 6.70 -6.73 -8.10
C TYR A 90 8.20 -6.88 -8.40
N LYS A 91 8.66 -8.13 -8.62
CA LYS A 91 10.07 -8.45 -8.94
C LYS A 91 10.64 -7.61 -10.10
N ARG A 92 9.83 -7.28 -11.11
CA ARG A 92 10.22 -6.43 -12.25
C ARG A 92 10.64 -4.99 -11.87
N PHE A 93 10.36 -4.56 -10.64
CA PHE A 93 10.74 -3.25 -10.12
C PHE A 93 11.86 -3.33 -9.08
N ALA A 94 12.49 -4.49 -8.89
CA ALA A 94 13.62 -4.67 -7.98
C ALA A 94 14.73 -3.62 -8.24
N ASP A 95 15.07 -3.37 -9.51
CA ASP A 95 16.09 -2.38 -9.90
C ASP A 95 15.76 -0.94 -9.48
N ARG A 96 14.49 -0.65 -9.18
CA ARG A 96 14.04 0.68 -8.73
C ARG A 96 14.11 0.83 -7.21
N LEU A 97 14.30 -0.27 -6.49
CA LEU A 97 14.41 -0.36 -5.04
C LEU A 97 15.85 -0.43 -4.56
N THR A 98 16.76 -0.90 -5.41
CA THR A 98 18.18 -1.01 -5.07
C THR A 98 18.73 0.38 -4.77
N THR A 99 19.04 0.60 -3.50
CA THR A 99 19.80 1.74 -3.01
C THR A 99 21.22 1.55 -3.52
N CYS A 100 21.53 2.10 -4.71
CA CYS A 100 22.89 2.60 -4.92
C CYS A 100 23.22 3.57 -3.79
#